data_AF-C6WFV0-F1
#
_entry.id   AF-C6WFV0-F1
#
_cell.length_a   1.000
_cell.length_b   1.000
_cell.length_c   1.000
_cell.angle_alpha   90.00
_cell.angle_beta   90.00
_cell.angle_gamma   90.00
#
_symmetry.space_group_name_H-M   'P 1'
#
loop_
_entity.id
_entity.type
_entity.pdbx_description
1 polymer ?
#
loop_
_entity_poly.entity_id
_entity_poly.type
_entity_poly.pdbx_seq_one_letter_code
_entity_poly.pdbx_strand_id
1 'polypeptide(L)'
;MGDIDFFADLLTTGTLLGVDHTSSFDEVRDRLGAEWLPQDDAPGSTHCRQDELATFCWTRLYVPRHVGEWRFSWFGALPRLLPRLTRVDRVITERYGPFRRALVHERELRAAVGARGFGLEELPLEASGHRVLWAPATGMVALVEPDSYPPSWELARRPPSPYPPGAVLCVTHDREGADYGVLQKARPREHEFHGLANRVHRMGEVDPDWVREQSAGQDLRDWWRVLRRRVGGVAGDRMSTSVLRLDRAVFELGVVPPDEVAVTRALWAAEAPWTGGQVPDGVPPEAILADWLAAVPPLEAVRALCDRRLDEPRTRQARVLRDQLHALADLLPMLDRRSVALLRPWLELRPRLLSGRDVSAAPPGPITGLETLRAGPEQRRSLLGRLRGASR
;
A
#
# COMPACT_ATOMS: atom_id res chain seq x y z
N MET A 1 -14.20 -15.63 17.08
CA MET A 1 -13.84 -14.58 16.11
C MET A 1 -15.00 -14.42 15.13
N GLY A 2 -15.18 -13.25 14.54
CA GLY A 2 -16.26 -12.99 13.58
C GLY A 2 -15.94 -11.86 12.58
N ASP A 3 -16.97 -11.34 11.93
CA ASP A 3 -16.88 -10.26 10.94
C ASP A 3 -16.16 -9.00 11.46
N ILE A 4 -16.46 -8.57 12.69
CA ILE A 4 -15.79 -7.43 13.33
C ILE A 4 -14.29 -7.68 13.50
N ASP A 5 -13.90 -8.91 13.81
CA ASP A 5 -12.48 -9.23 13.95
C ASP A 5 -11.74 -9.15 12.62
N PHE A 6 -12.40 -9.50 11.52
CA PHE A 6 -11.86 -9.36 10.17
C PHE A 6 -11.61 -7.90 9.81
N PHE A 7 -12.60 -7.01 9.98
CA PHE A 7 -12.41 -5.59 9.65
C PHE A 7 -11.43 -4.89 10.60
N ALA A 8 -11.44 -5.27 11.88
CA ALA A 8 -10.48 -4.76 12.83
C ALA A 8 -9.06 -5.23 12.50
N ASP A 9 -8.84 -6.51 12.14
CA ASP A 9 -7.51 -6.99 11.71
C ASP A 9 -7.04 -6.27 10.45
N LEU A 10 -7.95 -6.03 9.50
CA LEU A 10 -7.66 -5.26 8.29
C LEU A 10 -7.23 -3.82 8.62
N LEU A 11 -7.92 -3.12 9.52
CA LEU A 11 -7.52 -1.77 9.96
C LEU A 11 -6.21 -1.77 10.76
N THR A 12 -6.00 -2.76 11.63
CA THR A 12 -4.83 -2.76 12.53
C THR A 12 -3.57 -3.27 11.86
N THR A 13 -3.67 -4.14 10.84
CA THR A 13 -2.51 -4.65 10.10
C THR A 13 -2.30 -4.00 8.74
N GLY A 14 -3.37 -3.45 8.14
CA GLY A 14 -3.33 -3.01 6.74
C GLY A 14 -3.14 -4.18 5.77
N THR A 15 -3.57 -5.38 6.15
CA THR A 15 -3.46 -6.57 5.29
C THR A 15 -4.78 -7.32 5.24
N LEU A 16 -5.10 -7.91 4.08
CA LEU A 16 -6.08 -8.97 3.98
C LEU A 16 -5.33 -10.31 4.12
N LEU A 17 -5.49 -11.03 5.23
CA LEU A 17 -4.85 -12.35 5.41
C LEU A 17 -3.30 -12.35 5.26
N GLY A 18 -2.66 -11.22 5.54
CA GLY A 18 -1.21 -11.01 5.38
C GLY A 18 -0.78 -10.57 3.97
N VAL A 19 -1.72 -10.34 3.05
CA VAL A 19 -1.45 -9.72 1.75
C VAL A 19 -1.91 -8.27 1.69
N ASP A 20 -1.20 -7.44 0.96
CA ASP A 20 -1.44 -6.01 0.81
C ASP A 20 -0.86 -5.48 -0.50
N HIS A 21 -0.75 -4.16 -0.62
CA HIS A 21 -0.26 -3.49 -1.82
C HIS A 21 1.22 -3.78 -2.16
N THR A 22 1.99 -4.33 -1.23
CA THR A 22 3.40 -4.70 -1.43
C THR A 22 3.58 -6.15 -1.83
N SER A 23 2.51 -6.95 -1.79
CA SER A 23 2.54 -8.37 -2.12
C SER A 23 2.75 -8.64 -3.62
N SER A 24 3.61 -9.61 -3.89
CA SER A 24 3.78 -10.27 -5.19
C SER A 24 2.62 -11.21 -5.52
N PHE A 25 2.56 -11.63 -6.78
CA PHE A 25 1.56 -12.60 -7.26
C PHE A 25 1.68 -13.96 -6.58
N ASP A 26 2.91 -14.42 -6.34
CA ASP A 26 3.15 -15.69 -5.66
C ASP A 26 2.63 -15.62 -4.22
N GLU A 27 2.91 -14.53 -3.50
CA GLU A 27 2.39 -14.31 -2.13
C GLU A 27 0.85 -14.26 -2.11
N VAL A 28 0.21 -13.66 -3.12
CA VAL A 28 -1.25 -13.60 -3.23
C VAL A 28 -1.85 -14.95 -3.56
N ARG A 29 -1.26 -15.68 -4.52
CA ARG A 29 -1.68 -17.04 -4.87
C ARG A 29 -1.59 -17.98 -3.67
N ASP A 30 -0.50 -17.92 -2.93
CA ASP A 30 -0.25 -18.81 -1.79
C ASP A 30 -1.18 -18.52 -0.61
N ARG A 31 -1.67 -17.29 -0.47
CA ARG A 31 -2.50 -16.86 0.67
C ARG A 31 -3.99 -16.81 0.38
N LEU A 32 -4.38 -16.39 -0.82
CA LEU A 32 -5.77 -16.20 -1.20
C LEU A 32 -6.23 -17.23 -2.24
N GLY A 33 -5.32 -17.83 -3.01
CA GLY A 33 -5.65 -18.75 -4.11
C GLY A 33 -5.39 -18.14 -5.49
N ALA A 34 -5.25 -18.99 -6.52
CA ALA A 34 -4.96 -18.56 -7.89
C ALA A 34 -6.11 -17.79 -8.55
N GLU A 35 -7.34 -17.99 -8.07
CA GLU A 35 -8.55 -17.29 -8.48
C GLU A 35 -8.57 -15.80 -8.11
N TRP A 36 -7.63 -15.36 -7.26
CA TRP A 36 -7.43 -13.96 -6.89
C TRP A 36 -6.48 -13.21 -7.83
N LEU A 37 -5.84 -13.92 -8.77
CA LEU A 37 -4.94 -13.34 -9.75
C LEU A 37 -5.70 -12.90 -11.02
N PRO A 38 -5.23 -11.82 -11.69
CA PRO A 38 -5.77 -11.41 -12.98
C PRO A 38 -5.71 -12.52 -14.03
N GLN A 39 -6.74 -12.61 -14.87
CA GLN A 39 -6.82 -13.57 -15.99
C GLN A 39 -6.64 -12.92 -17.39
N ASP A 40 -6.77 -11.60 -17.50
CA ASP A 40 -6.67 -10.87 -18.78
C ASP A 40 -5.30 -10.21 -18.91
N ASP A 41 -4.64 -10.33 -20.06
CA ASP A 41 -3.29 -9.82 -20.27
C ASP A 41 -3.18 -8.43 -20.94
N ALA A 42 -4.30 -7.74 -21.18
CA ALA A 42 -4.28 -6.45 -21.88
C ALA A 42 -3.52 -5.33 -21.11
N PRO A 43 -2.52 -4.65 -21.71
CA PRO A 43 -1.87 -3.49 -21.09
C PRO A 43 -2.85 -2.35 -20.78
N GLY A 44 -2.67 -1.67 -19.64
CA GLY A 44 -3.58 -0.62 -19.18
C GLY A 44 -4.89 -1.12 -18.58
N SER A 45 -5.14 -2.44 -18.62
CA SER A 45 -6.32 -3.02 -17.96
C SER A 45 -6.20 -2.93 -16.43
N THR A 46 -7.33 -2.74 -15.78
CA THR A 46 -7.46 -2.92 -14.34
C THR A 46 -8.33 -4.13 -14.08
N HIS A 47 -7.77 -5.12 -13.39
CA HIS A 47 -8.46 -6.31 -12.97
C HIS A 47 -8.81 -6.19 -11.50
N CYS A 48 -10.11 -6.22 -11.17
CA CYS A 48 -10.59 -6.24 -9.80
C CYS A 48 -11.27 -7.57 -9.51
N ARG A 49 -10.67 -8.37 -8.64
CA ARG A 49 -11.34 -9.52 -8.04
C ARG A 49 -12.13 -9.06 -6.83
N GLN A 50 -13.45 -9.26 -6.86
CA GLN A 50 -14.34 -8.99 -5.74
C GLN A 50 -15.04 -10.29 -5.31
N ASP A 51 -14.81 -10.71 -4.07
CA ASP A 51 -15.45 -11.87 -3.40
C ASP A 51 -16.75 -11.45 -2.68
N GLU A 52 -17.54 -10.56 -3.26
CA GLU A 52 -18.70 -9.90 -2.60
C GLU A 52 -18.39 -9.13 -1.29
N LEU A 53 -17.37 -9.49 -0.50
CA LEU A 53 -16.93 -8.90 0.75
C LEU A 53 -15.59 -8.18 0.61
N ALA A 54 -14.58 -8.85 0.07
CA ALA A 54 -13.24 -8.27 -0.11
C ALA A 54 -12.96 -8.03 -1.59
N THR A 55 -12.17 -7.00 -1.88
CA THR A 55 -11.79 -6.67 -3.24
C THR A 55 -10.29 -6.44 -3.34
N PHE A 56 -9.70 -6.97 -4.41
CA PHE A 56 -8.31 -6.81 -4.80
C PHE A 56 -8.25 -6.35 -6.24
N CYS A 57 -7.68 -5.17 -6.47
CA CYS A 57 -7.49 -4.59 -7.79
C CYS A 57 -6.01 -4.53 -8.14
N TRP A 58 -5.73 -4.94 -9.37
CA TRP A 58 -4.43 -4.88 -10.02
C TRP A 58 -4.58 -4.05 -11.27
N THR A 59 -3.59 -3.22 -11.57
CA THR A 59 -3.52 -2.47 -12.81
C THR A 59 -2.27 -2.91 -13.56
N ARG A 60 -2.45 -3.32 -14.81
CA ARG A 60 -1.33 -3.63 -15.69
C ARG A 60 -0.73 -2.33 -16.19
N LEU A 61 0.48 -2.06 -15.77
CA LEU A 61 1.12 -0.79 -16.05
C LEU A 61 1.41 -0.64 -17.55
N TYR A 62 1.18 0.57 -18.03
CA TYR A 62 1.55 1.05 -19.36
C TYR A 62 2.57 2.18 -19.22
N VAL A 63 3.56 2.00 -18.33
CA VAL A 63 4.69 2.92 -18.21
C VAL A 63 5.94 2.22 -18.75
N PRO A 64 6.82 2.89 -19.52
CA PRO A 64 7.94 2.26 -20.23
C PRO A 64 8.77 1.29 -19.38
N ARG A 65 8.98 1.59 -18.10
CA ARG A 65 9.70 0.77 -17.12
C ARG A 65 9.04 -0.57 -16.78
N HIS A 66 7.72 -0.54 -16.69
CA HIS A 66 6.92 -1.60 -16.11
C HIS A 66 5.87 -2.07 -17.13
N VAL A 67 6.13 -1.92 -18.43
CA VAL A 67 5.15 -2.27 -19.47
C VAL A 67 4.78 -3.74 -19.30
N GLY A 68 3.51 -3.97 -19.03
CA GLY A 68 2.98 -5.31 -18.85
C GLY A 68 3.17 -5.91 -17.46
N GLU A 69 3.82 -5.20 -16.53
CA GLU A 69 3.84 -5.61 -15.12
C GLU A 69 2.52 -5.28 -14.44
N TRP A 70 2.07 -6.20 -13.61
CA TRP A 70 0.96 -5.95 -12.72
C TRP A 70 1.43 -5.21 -11.49
N ARG A 71 0.82 -4.06 -11.23
CA ARG A 71 0.92 -3.41 -9.94
C ARG A 71 -0.39 -3.46 -9.22
N PHE A 72 -0.28 -3.63 -7.92
CA PHE A 72 -1.39 -3.47 -7.04
C PHE A 72 -1.95 -2.03 -7.16
N SER A 73 -3.27 -1.90 -7.27
CA SER A 73 -3.93 -0.59 -7.36
C SER A 73 -4.82 -0.27 -6.17
N TRP A 74 -5.56 -1.25 -5.64
CA TRP A 74 -6.49 -1.01 -4.53
C TRP A 74 -6.92 -2.31 -3.83
N PHE A 75 -7.07 -2.30 -2.50
CA PHE A 75 -7.74 -3.39 -1.76
C PHE A 75 -8.53 -2.83 -0.60
N GLY A 76 -9.56 -3.59 -0.26
CA GLY A 76 -10.32 -3.38 0.94
C GLY A 76 -11.36 -4.45 1.12
N ALA A 77 -12.30 -4.15 2.01
CA ALA A 77 -13.50 -4.88 2.23
C ALA A 77 -14.70 -3.94 2.27
N LEU A 78 -15.87 -4.49 1.97
CA LEU A 78 -17.12 -3.78 1.79
C LEU A 78 -18.14 -4.28 2.83
N PRO A 79 -18.03 -3.89 4.12
CA PRO A 79 -18.95 -4.34 5.17
C PRO A 79 -20.43 -4.07 4.86
N ARG A 80 -20.74 -3.05 4.05
CA ARG A 80 -22.11 -2.77 3.57
C ARG A 80 -22.76 -3.92 2.81
N LEU A 81 -21.97 -4.86 2.27
CA LEU A 81 -22.46 -6.00 1.51
C LEU A 81 -22.83 -7.18 2.39
N LEU A 82 -22.42 -7.21 3.67
CA LEU A 82 -22.68 -8.30 4.63
C LEU A 82 -24.13 -8.79 4.66
N PRO A 83 -25.17 -7.91 4.69
CA PRO A 83 -26.56 -8.38 4.72
C PRO A 83 -27.01 -9.12 3.46
N ARG A 84 -26.27 -8.96 2.36
CA ARG A 84 -26.57 -9.52 1.04
C ARG A 84 -25.63 -10.66 0.65
N LEU A 85 -24.60 -10.93 1.44
CA LEU A 85 -23.63 -11.98 1.14
C LEU A 85 -24.30 -13.34 1.18
N THR A 86 -24.20 -14.05 0.05
CA THR A 86 -24.64 -15.45 -0.02
C THR A 86 -23.56 -16.37 0.56
N ARG A 87 -22.30 -16.02 0.32
CA ARG A 87 -21.11 -16.73 0.76
C ARG A 87 -19.98 -15.74 1.02
N VAL A 88 -19.05 -16.13 1.88
CA VAL A 88 -17.73 -15.49 2.06
C VAL A 88 -16.70 -16.54 1.66
N ASP A 89 -15.57 -16.12 1.08
CA ASP A 89 -14.49 -17.05 0.74
C ASP A 89 -14.15 -17.97 1.91
N ARG A 90 -13.85 -19.23 1.57
CA ARG A 90 -13.48 -20.27 2.52
C ARG A 90 -12.27 -19.85 3.33
N VAL A 91 -11.27 -19.22 2.72
CA VAL A 91 -10.04 -18.84 3.43
C VAL A 91 -10.29 -17.77 4.50
N ILE A 92 -11.23 -16.85 4.24
CA ILE A 92 -11.65 -15.82 5.20
C ILE A 92 -12.46 -16.45 6.34
N THR A 93 -13.41 -17.32 6.02
CA THR A 93 -14.27 -17.98 7.02
C THR A 93 -13.51 -18.99 7.89
N GLU A 94 -12.50 -19.67 7.35
CA GLU A 94 -11.63 -20.57 8.13
C GLU A 94 -10.82 -19.80 9.19
N ARG A 95 -10.37 -18.57 8.89
CA ARG A 95 -9.61 -17.75 9.85
C ARG A 95 -10.50 -17.00 10.84
N TYR A 96 -11.60 -16.41 10.38
CA TYR A 96 -12.41 -15.49 11.20
C TYR A 96 -13.71 -16.09 11.70
N GLY A 97 -14.08 -17.30 11.27
CA GLY A 97 -15.36 -17.89 11.59
C GLY A 97 -16.52 -17.32 10.77
N PRO A 98 -17.77 -17.64 11.14
CA PRO A 98 -18.95 -17.21 10.41
C PRO A 98 -19.23 -15.72 10.58
N PHE A 99 -19.72 -15.08 9.51
CA PHE A 99 -20.08 -13.66 9.47
C PHE A 99 -21.56 -13.48 9.83
N ARG A 100 -21.89 -12.44 10.60
CA ARG A 100 -23.23 -12.25 11.18
C ARG A 100 -24.31 -11.83 10.18
N ARG A 101 -23.95 -11.58 8.92
CA ARG A 101 -24.83 -11.06 7.84
C ARG A 101 -25.62 -9.81 8.26
N ALA A 102 -24.99 -8.95 9.05
CA ALA A 102 -25.54 -7.69 9.52
C ALA A 102 -24.61 -6.53 9.14
N LEU A 103 -25.13 -5.31 9.13
CA LEU A 103 -24.29 -4.13 8.94
C LEU A 103 -23.34 -3.98 10.13
N VAL A 104 -22.09 -3.60 9.84
CA VAL A 104 -21.12 -3.23 10.86
C VAL A 104 -21.34 -1.77 11.25
N HIS A 105 -21.43 -1.52 12.55
CA HIS A 105 -21.55 -0.17 13.09
C HIS A 105 -20.19 0.35 13.56
N GLU A 106 -19.91 1.65 13.38
CA GLU A 106 -18.62 2.25 13.71
C GLU A 106 -18.22 2.07 15.18
N ARG A 107 -19.19 2.07 16.10
CA ARG A 107 -18.96 1.85 17.54
C ARG A 107 -18.38 0.46 17.81
N GLU A 108 -18.90 -0.58 17.15
CA GLU A 108 -18.37 -1.95 17.27
C GLU A 108 -16.96 -2.02 16.71
N LEU A 109 -16.74 -1.40 15.55
CA LEU A 109 -15.44 -1.36 14.89
C LEU A 109 -14.38 -0.64 15.75
N ARG A 110 -14.69 0.56 16.26
CA ARG A 110 -13.82 1.33 17.16
C ARG A 110 -13.51 0.54 18.44
N ALA A 111 -14.50 -0.09 19.05
CA ALA A 111 -14.29 -0.91 20.25
C ALA A 111 -13.35 -2.10 19.97
N ALA A 112 -13.53 -2.78 18.83
CA ALA A 112 -12.70 -3.91 18.44
C ALA A 112 -11.25 -3.51 18.10
N VAL A 113 -11.06 -2.35 17.45
CA VAL A 113 -9.73 -1.79 17.19
C VAL A 113 -9.07 -1.33 18.49
N GLY A 114 -9.82 -0.67 19.38
CA GLY A 114 -9.34 -0.25 20.71
C GLY A 114 -8.95 -1.42 21.60
N ALA A 115 -9.70 -2.53 21.57
CA ALA A 115 -9.36 -3.76 22.29
C ALA A 115 -8.05 -4.41 21.81
N ARG A 116 -7.58 -4.06 20.60
CA ARG A 116 -6.27 -4.47 20.07
C ARG A 116 -5.15 -3.49 20.44
N GLY A 117 -5.47 -2.39 21.14
CA GLY A 117 -4.54 -1.34 21.50
C GLY A 117 -4.28 -0.32 20.41
N PHE A 118 -5.19 -0.18 19.43
CA PHE A 118 -5.06 0.75 18.31
C PHE A 118 -6.08 1.89 18.40
N GLY A 119 -5.69 3.07 17.93
CA GLY A 119 -6.57 4.23 17.74
C GLY A 119 -7.11 4.37 16.31
N LEU A 120 -8.33 4.91 16.19
CA LEU A 120 -8.88 5.43 14.93
C LEU A 120 -9.14 6.94 15.07
N GLU A 121 -8.54 7.72 14.18
CA GLU A 121 -8.75 9.15 14.07
C GLU A 121 -9.89 9.44 13.10
N GLU A 122 -10.72 10.43 13.39
CA GLU A 122 -11.69 10.93 12.41
C GLU A 122 -11.03 12.05 11.60
N LEU A 123 -11.03 11.90 10.28
CA LEU A 123 -10.49 12.91 9.37
C LEU A 123 -11.58 13.92 9.00
N PRO A 124 -11.19 15.14 8.57
CA PRO A 124 -12.15 16.12 8.06
C PRO A 124 -13.05 15.50 6.98
N LEU A 125 -14.33 15.85 7.01
CA LEU A 125 -15.35 15.26 6.13
C LEU A 125 -14.91 15.36 4.67
N GLU A 126 -14.95 14.24 3.95
CA GLU A 126 -14.65 14.23 2.53
C GLU A 126 -15.74 14.98 1.73
N ALA A 127 -15.37 15.47 0.54
CA ALA A 127 -16.34 15.90 -0.47
C ALA A 127 -17.36 14.78 -0.84
N SER A 128 -17.02 13.51 -0.60
CA SER A 128 -17.95 12.38 -0.78
C SER A 128 -19.16 12.44 0.16
N GLY A 129 -19.09 13.25 1.22
CA GLY A 129 -20.12 13.38 2.25
C GLY A 129 -20.01 12.34 3.36
N HIS A 130 -19.13 11.35 3.24
CA HIS A 130 -18.94 10.32 4.26
C HIS A 130 -17.97 10.77 5.35
N ARG A 131 -18.17 10.24 6.56
CA ARG A 131 -17.18 10.32 7.64
C ARG A 131 -16.06 9.33 7.34
N VAL A 132 -14.82 9.69 7.66
CA VAL A 132 -13.66 8.84 7.43
C VAL A 132 -12.94 8.56 8.73
N LEU A 133 -12.88 7.29 9.12
CA LEU A 133 -12.08 6.82 10.24
C LEU A 133 -10.75 6.32 9.71
N TRP A 134 -9.65 6.94 10.08
CA TRP A 134 -8.31 6.60 9.64
C TRP A 134 -7.54 5.87 10.74
N ALA A 135 -6.81 4.83 10.35
CA ALA A 135 -5.87 4.10 11.20
C ALA A 135 -4.45 4.60 10.90
N PRO A 136 -3.87 5.50 11.73
CA PRO A 136 -2.55 6.09 11.46
C PRO A 136 -1.44 5.06 11.33
N ALA A 137 -1.59 3.93 12.03
CA ALA A 137 -0.59 2.87 12.06
C ALA A 137 -0.41 2.14 10.74
N THR A 138 -1.44 2.11 9.89
CA THR A 138 -1.49 1.28 8.68
C THR A 138 -1.85 2.05 7.43
N GLY A 139 -2.32 3.30 7.56
CA GLY A 139 -2.86 4.08 6.45
C GLY A 139 -4.27 3.66 6.02
N MET A 140 -4.86 2.65 6.68
CA MET A 140 -6.20 2.18 6.33
C MET A 140 -7.27 3.18 6.73
N VAL A 141 -8.36 3.20 5.97
CA VAL A 141 -9.53 4.04 6.23
C VAL A 141 -10.80 3.21 6.27
N ALA A 142 -11.75 3.62 7.10
CA ALA A 142 -13.12 3.15 7.08
C ALA A 142 -14.05 4.31 6.73
N LEU A 143 -14.85 4.12 5.68
CA LEU A 143 -15.89 5.07 5.30
C LEU A 143 -17.16 4.76 6.09
N VAL A 144 -17.70 5.78 6.75
CA VAL A 144 -18.85 5.67 7.65
C VAL A 144 -19.97 6.58 7.19
N GLU A 145 -21.19 6.06 7.20
CA GLU A 145 -22.40 6.82 6.92
C GLU A 145 -22.57 7.95 7.95
N PRO A 146 -22.70 9.23 7.53
CA PRO A 146 -22.85 10.35 8.45
C PRO A 146 -24.24 10.39 9.09
N ASP A 147 -24.38 11.11 10.20
CA ASP A 147 -25.68 11.41 10.81
C ASP A 147 -26.53 12.36 9.94
N SER A 148 -25.86 13.27 9.24
CA SER A 148 -26.46 14.12 8.23
C SER A 148 -25.44 14.50 7.18
N TYR A 149 -25.89 14.60 5.93
CA TYR A 149 -25.07 15.12 4.85
C TYR A 149 -24.98 16.65 4.97
N PRO A 150 -23.81 17.26 4.81
CA PRO A 150 -23.71 18.71 4.77
C PRO A 150 -24.54 19.24 3.59
N PRO A 151 -25.18 20.42 3.73
CA PRO A 151 -25.95 21.03 2.67
C PRO A 151 -25.00 21.48 1.56
N SER A 152 -24.74 20.57 0.61
CA SER A 152 -24.03 20.87 -0.63
C SER A 152 -24.93 20.58 -1.82
N TRP A 153 -24.80 21.39 -2.86
CA TRP A 153 -25.62 21.27 -4.07
C TRP A 153 -25.37 19.94 -4.82
N GLU A 154 -24.18 19.35 -4.69
CA GLU A 154 -23.84 18.03 -5.24
C GLU A 154 -24.53 16.90 -4.47
N LEU A 155 -24.58 16.98 -3.14
CA LEU A 155 -25.24 15.98 -2.29
C LEU A 155 -26.77 16.12 -2.32
N ALA A 156 -27.31 17.32 -2.55
CA ALA A 156 -28.76 17.55 -2.67
C ALA A 156 -29.41 16.78 -3.84
N ARG A 157 -28.62 16.34 -4.83
CA ARG A 157 -29.09 15.50 -5.95
C ARG A 157 -28.93 14.01 -5.69
N ARG A 158 -28.22 13.60 -4.63
CA ARG A 158 -28.09 12.18 -4.30
C ARG A 158 -29.39 11.71 -3.65
N PRO A 159 -29.90 10.52 -4.05
CA PRO A 159 -30.93 9.88 -3.25
C PRO A 159 -30.41 9.66 -1.83
N PRO A 160 -31.29 9.71 -0.81
CA PRO A 160 -30.89 9.43 0.56
C PRO A 160 -30.19 8.07 0.63
N SER A 161 -29.10 8.01 1.37
CA SER A 161 -28.36 6.76 1.56
C SER A 161 -29.32 5.71 2.16
N PRO A 162 -29.33 4.47 1.64
CA PRO A 162 -30.15 3.41 2.21
C PRO A 162 -29.55 2.86 3.51
N TYR A 163 -28.39 3.34 3.93
CA TYR A 163 -27.69 2.87 5.12
C TYR A 163 -28.02 3.78 6.32
N PRO A 164 -28.18 3.19 7.53
CA PRO A 164 -28.37 3.98 8.73
C PRO A 164 -27.07 4.73 9.10
N PRO A 165 -27.17 5.88 9.79
CA PRO A 165 -26.00 6.56 10.34
C PRO A 165 -25.11 5.63 11.16
N GLY A 166 -23.79 5.84 11.05
CA GLY A 166 -22.79 5.03 11.72
C GLY A 166 -22.52 3.67 11.06
N ALA A 167 -23.23 3.31 9.99
CA ALA A 167 -22.90 2.12 9.21
C ALA A 167 -21.54 2.25 8.51
N VAL A 168 -20.71 1.22 8.63
CA VAL A 168 -19.40 1.16 7.96
C VAL A 168 -19.60 0.63 6.54
N LEU A 169 -19.28 1.47 5.57
CA LEU A 169 -19.55 1.22 4.15
C LEU A 169 -18.41 0.50 3.45
N CYS A 170 -17.18 0.84 3.83
CA CYS A 170 -15.95 0.36 3.20
C CYS A 170 -14.83 0.40 4.24
N VAL A 171 -13.93 -0.57 4.21
CA VAL A 171 -12.64 -0.54 4.91
C VAL A 171 -11.57 -0.77 3.87
N THR A 172 -10.68 0.18 3.66
CA THR A 172 -9.80 0.15 2.49
C THR A 172 -8.46 0.80 2.76
N HIS A 173 -7.46 0.37 2.00
CA HIS A 173 -6.26 1.16 1.81
C HIS A 173 -6.53 2.14 0.68
N ASP A 174 -6.33 3.44 0.89
CA ASP A 174 -6.37 4.37 -0.23
C ASP A 174 -5.15 4.12 -1.14
N ARG A 175 -5.27 4.42 -2.43
CA ARG A 175 -4.14 4.52 -3.37
C ARG A 175 -3.12 5.58 -2.93
N GLU A 176 -3.51 6.51 -2.06
CA GLU A 176 -2.63 7.47 -1.39
C GLU A 176 -1.93 6.89 -0.14
N GLY A 177 -2.33 5.70 0.31
CA GLY A 177 -1.69 4.91 1.34
C GLY A 177 -1.57 5.60 2.69
N ALA A 178 -0.42 5.42 3.35
CA ALA A 178 -0.12 5.99 4.67
C ALA A 178 -0.26 7.52 4.72
N ASP A 179 -0.10 8.20 3.58
CA ASP A 179 -0.16 9.67 3.51
C ASP A 179 -1.59 10.21 3.43
N TYR A 180 -2.59 9.35 3.24
CA TYR A 180 -3.98 9.80 3.05
C TYR A 180 -4.45 10.73 4.18
N GLY A 181 -4.22 10.35 5.45
CA GLY A 181 -4.60 11.18 6.59
C GLY A 181 -3.88 12.53 6.61
N VAL A 182 -2.60 12.55 6.26
CA VAL A 182 -1.79 13.77 6.16
C VAL A 182 -2.33 14.69 5.06
N LEU A 183 -2.65 14.12 3.89
CA LEU A 183 -3.20 14.85 2.75
C LEU A 183 -4.59 15.43 3.06
N GLN A 184 -5.46 14.68 3.74
CA GLN A 184 -6.77 15.19 4.14
C GLN A 184 -6.66 16.32 5.18
N LYS A 185 -5.75 16.19 6.16
CA LYS A 185 -5.48 17.26 7.15
C LYS A 185 -4.97 18.54 6.48
N ALA A 186 -4.21 18.41 5.38
CA ALA A 186 -3.69 19.54 4.62
C ALA A 186 -4.68 20.12 3.59
N ARG A 187 -5.82 19.45 3.33
CA ARG A 187 -6.80 19.85 2.32
C ARG A 187 -7.33 21.28 2.46
N PRO A 188 -7.60 21.82 3.67
CA PRO A 188 -8.00 23.23 3.81
C PRO A 188 -6.96 24.23 3.25
N ARG A 189 -5.71 23.80 3.11
CA ARG A 189 -4.57 24.58 2.60
C ARG A 189 -4.11 24.13 1.22
N GLU A 190 -4.94 23.38 0.49
CA GLU A 190 -4.60 22.85 -0.83
C GLU A 190 -4.14 23.93 -1.81
N HIS A 191 -4.78 25.11 -1.79
CA HIS A 191 -4.41 26.26 -2.62
C HIS A 191 -2.99 26.78 -2.32
N GLU A 192 -2.60 26.80 -1.04
CA GLU A 192 -1.26 27.20 -0.61
C GLU A 192 -0.21 26.21 -1.10
N PHE A 193 -0.42 24.92 -0.88
CA PHE A 193 0.49 23.87 -1.35
C PHE A 193 0.59 23.83 -2.88
N HIS A 194 -0.48 24.15 -3.60
CA HIS A 194 -0.42 24.30 -5.06
C HIS A 194 0.48 25.48 -5.47
N GLY A 195 0.37 26.63 -4.78
CA GLY A 195 1.25 27.78 -4.99
C GLY A 195 2.72 27.46 -4.70
N LEU A 196 2.99 26.75 -3.61
CA LEU A 196 4.33 26.27 -3.25
C LEU A 196 4.88 25.28 -4.28
N ALA A 197 4.07 24.32 -4.74
CA ALA A 197 4.50 23.35 -5.75
C ALA A 197 4.92 24.03 -7.07
N ASN A 198 4.12 25.00 -7.53
CA ASN A 198 4.46 25.81 -8.70
C ASN A 198 5.74 26.63 -8.48
N ARG A 199 5.99 27.10 -7.25
CA ARG A 199 7.22 27.81 -6.92
C ARG A 199 8.44 26.88 -6.97
N VAL A 200 8.35 25.68 -6.38
CA VAL A 200 9.41 24.66 -6.46
C VAL A 200 9.74 24.30 -7.92
N HIS A 201 8.73 24.20 -8.79
CA HIS A 201 8.98 23.91 -10.21
C HIS A 201 9.75 25.02 -10.94
N ARG A 202 9.55 26.28 -10.54
CA ARG A 202 10.29 27.42 -11.08
C ARG A 202 11.67 27.61 -10.45
N MET A 203 11.95 26.94 -9.33
CA MET A 203 13.24 27.00 -8.66
C MET A 203 14.26 26.11 -9.38
N GLY A 204 15.47 26.66 -9.58
CA GLY A 204 16.62 25.89 -10.07
C GLY A 204 17.07 24.88 -9.03
N GLU A 205 17.38 25.33 -7.82
CA GLU A 205 17.63 24.52 -6.63
C GLU A 205 16.70 24.97 -5.51
N VAL A 206 16.35 24.04 -4.62
CA VAL A 206 15.53 24.35 -3.43
C VAL A 206 16.45 24.54 -2.25
N ASP A 207 16.43 25.74 -1.66
CA ASP A 207 17.25 26.08 -0.50
C ASP A 207 16.66 25.45 0.79
N PRO A 208 17.45 24.73 1.61
CA PRO A 208 17.01 24.25 2.91
C PRO A 208 16.46 25.36 3.83
N ASP A 209 16.98 26.59 3.75
CA ASP A 209 16.48 27.73 4.54
C ASP A 209 15.08 28.14 4.09
N TRP A 210 14.82 28.11 2.77
CA TRP A 210 13.48 28.33 2.23
C TRP A 210 12.50 27.27 2.73
N VAL A 211 12.91 26.00 2.77
CA VAL A 211 12.07 24.93 3.33
C VAL A 211 11.70 25.22 4.78
N ARG A 212 12.67 25.58 5.64
CA ARG A 212 12.40 25.90 7.05
C ARG A 212 11.44 27.07 7.20
N GLU A 213 11.62 28.11 6.38
CA GLU A 213 10.75 29.29 6.39
C GLU A 213 9.31 28.92 6.01
N GLN A 214 9.11 28.18 4.92
CA GLN A 214 7.78 27.83 4.44
C GLN A 214 7.07 26.78 5.32
N SER A 215 7.84 25.94 6.02
CA SER A 215 7.29 24.97 6.98
C SER A 215 7.08 25.54 8.38
N ALA A 216 7.37 26.82 8.62
CA ALA A 216 7.31 27.40 9.95
C ALA A 216 5.94 27.20 10.62
N GLY A 217 5.95 26.69 11.85
CA GLY A 217 4.74 26.40 12.63
C GLY A 217 4.00 25.11 12.25
N GLN A 218 4.61 24.24 11.46
CA GLN A 218 4.02 22.97 11.01
C GLN A 218 4.94 21.80 11.36
N ASP A 219 4.38 20.58 11.39
CA ASP A 219 5.22 19.38 11.34
C ASP A 219 5.88 19.31 9.95
N LEU A 220 7.19 19.46 9.92
CA LEU A 220 7.96 19.57 8.69
C LEU A 220 7.88 18.27 7.85
N ARG A 221 7.74 17.09 8.49
CA ARG A 221 7.64 15.83 7.77
C ARG A 221 6.29 15.70 7.06
N ASP A 222 5.21 16.02 7.75
CA ASP A 222 3.86 16.06 7.17
C ASP A 222 3.76 17.13 6.07
N TRP A 223 4.30 18.33 6.33
CA TRP A 223 4.35 19.40 5.32
C TRP A 223 5.12 18.96 4.06
N TRP A 224 6.28 18.33 4.23
CA TRP A 224 7.08 17.83 3.13
C TRP A 224 6.32 16.77 2.32
N ARG A 225 5.68 15.79 2.97
CA ARG A 225 4.89 14.75 2.27
C ARG A 225 3.79 15.34 1.41
N VAL A 226 3.06 16.34 1.93
CA VAL A 226 2.02 17.05 1.18
C VAL A 226 2.63 17.80 0.00
N LEU A 227 3.68 18.60 0.23
CA LEU A 227 4.29 19.39 -0.83
C LEU A 227 4.90 18.49 -1.92
N ARG A 228 5.65 17.46 -1.53
CA ARG A 228 6.26 16.44 -2.40
C ARG A 228 5.22 15.85 -3.35
N ARG A 229 4.06 15.46 -2.82
CA ARG A 229 2.93 14.95 -3.62
C ARG A 229 2.41 15.97 -4.62
N ARG A 230 2.27 17.24 -4.22
CA ARG A 230 1.76 18.31 -5.08
C ARG A 230 2.76 18.68 -6.18
N VAL A 231 4.05 18.74 -5.88
CA VAL A 231 5.11 18.94 -6.88
C VAL A 231 5.07 17.84 -7.93
N GLY A 232 4.96 16.57 -7.51
CA GLY A 232 4.81 15.46 -8.44
C GLY A 232 3.53 15.53 -9.28
N GLY A 233 2.43 15.98 -8.69
CA GLY A 233 1.16 16.17 -9.41
C GLY A 233 1.22 17.27 -10.49
N VAL A 234 1.85 18.42 -10.18
CA VAL A 234 2.01 19.53 -11.13
C VAL A 234 2.88 19.15 -12.32
N ALA A 235 3.93 18.35 -12.09
CA ALA A 235 4.81 17.88 -13.15
C ALA A 235 4.19 16.80 -14.05
N GLY A 236 3.04 16.23 -13.66
CA GLY A 236 2.49 15.04 -14.29
C GLY A 236 3.32 13.76 -14.04
N ASP A 237 4.38 13.86 -13.23
CA ASP A 237 5.28 12.78 -12.87
C ASP A 237 5.65 12.88 -11.38
N ARG A 238 5.37 11.80 -10.64
CA ARG A 238 5.66 11.70 -9.20
C ARG A 238 7.16 11.74 -8.89
N MET A 239 8.00 11.50 -9.90
CA MET A 239 9.46 11.46 -9.79
C MET A 239 10.10 12.47 -10.76
N SER A 240 9.62 13.73 -10.72
CA SER A 240 10.22 14.83 -11.48
C SER A 240 11.45 15.42 -10.82
N THR A 241 12.36 16.03 -11.59
CA THR A 241 13.55 16.73 -11.06
C THR A 241 13.21 17.76 -9.97
N SER A 242 12.02 18.36 -10.01
CA SER A 242 11.53 19.28 -8.97
C SER A 242 11.27 18.57 -7.64
N VAL A 243 10.68 17.37 -7.66
CA VAL A 243 10.50 16.54 -6.45
C VAL A 243 11.87 16.17 -5.89
N LEU A 244 12.82 15.84 -6.76
CA LEU A 244 14.16 15.46 -6.32
C LEU A 244 14.88 16.59 -5.57
N ARG A 245 14.86 17.81 -6.12
CA ARG A 245 15.48 18.99 -5.48
C ARG A 245 14.85 19.28 -4.12
N LEU A 246 13.53 19.15 -4.02
CA LEU A 246 12.82 19.29 -2.75
C LEU A 246 13.25 18.21 -1.75
N ASP A 247 13.29 16.94 -2.16
CA ASP A 247 13.72 15.82 -1.31
C ASP A 247 15.14 16.08 -0.79
N ARG A 248 16.08 16.51 -1.65
CA ARG A 248 17.45 16.85 -1.24
C ARG A 248 17.50 17.95 -0.18
N ALA A 249 16.81 19.07 -0.41
CA ALA A 249 16.77 20.18 0.54
C ALA A 249 16.24 19.73 1.91
N VAL A 250 15.20 18.88 1.92
CA VAL A 250 14.60 18.33 3.14
C VAL A 250 15.53 17.33 3.82
N PHE A 251 16.28 16.51 3.07
CA PHE A 251 17.26 15.58 3.65
C PHE A 251 18.41 16.31 4.32
N GLU A 252 18.88 17.43 3.75
CA GLU A 252 19.92 18.28 4.34
C GLU A 252 19.48 18.90 5.68
N LEU A 253 18.16 19.02 5.91
CA LEU A 253 17.62 19.46 7.20
C LEU A 253 17.62 18.37 8.29
N GLY A 254 17.89 17.11 7.95
CA GLY A 254 17.98 16.00 8.92
C GLY A 254 16.65 15.63 9.59
N VAL A 255 15.52 16.04 9.02
CA VAL A 255 14.17 15.81 9.59
C VAL A 255 13.52 14.51 9.13
N VAL A 256 14.00 13.96 8.01
CA VAL A 256 13.57 12.65 7.50
C VAL A 256 14.48 11.59 8.07
N PRO A 257 13.93 10.52 8.71
CA PRO A 257 14.73 9.41 9.20
C PRO A 257 15.66 8.83 8.12
N PRO A 258 16.91 8.45 8.47
CA PRO A 258 17.88 7.99 7.47
C PRO A 258 17.44 6.78 6.62
N ASP A 259 16.62 5.89 7.20
CA ASP A 259 16.02 4.76 6.48
C ASP A 259 15.00 5.21 5.42
N GLU A 260 14.19 6.23 5.71
CA GLU A 260 13.26 6.83 4.73
C GLU A 260 14.00 7.62 3.65
N VAL A 261 15.12 8.28 3.98
CA VAL A 261 16.03 8.90 2.99
C VAL A 261 16.59 7.85 2.04
N ALA A 262 17.13 6.76 2.57
CA ALA A 262 17.70 5.67 1.77
C ALA A 262 16.64 5.03 0.85
N VAL A 263 15.44 4.78 1.36
CA VAL A 263 14.33 4.23 0.56
C VAL A 263 13.87 5.21 -0.52
N THR A 264 13.82 6.51 -0.24
CA THR A 264 13.48 7.51 -1.25
C THR A 264 14.55 7.57 -2.34
N ARG A 265 15.84 7.53 -1.98
CA ARG A 265 16.94 7.40 -2.94
C ARG A 265 16.85 6.11 -3.76
N ALA A 266 16.45 5.00 -3.14
CA ALA A 266 16.27 3.73 -3.83
C ALA A 266 15.21 3.83 -4.93
N LEU A 267 14.07 4.46 -4.63
CA LEU A 267 13.02 4.74 -5.61
C LEU A 267 13.54 5.63 -6.75
N TRP A 268 14.32 6.66 -6.44
CA TRP A 268 14.96 7.50 -7.48
C TRP A 268 15.93 6.74 -8.37
N ALA A 269 16.82 5.93 -7.78
CA ALA A 269 17.79 5.13 -8.52
C ALA A 269 17.10 4.13 -9.45
N ALA A 270 16.01 3.53 -8.97
CA ALA A 270 15.20 2.58 -9.70
C ALA A 270 14.47 3.22 -10.90
N GLU A 271 14.02 4.48 -10.78
CA GLU A 271 13.30 5.21 -11.84
C GLU A 271 14.22 5.93 -12.85
N ALA A 272 15.45 6.29 -12.44
CA ALA A 272 16.38 7.08 -13.25
C ALA A 272 16.60 6.58 -14.69
N PRO A 273 16.78 5.26 -14.96
CA PRO A 273 16.96 4.77 -16.33
C PRO A 273 15.80 5.07 -17.28
N TRP A 274 14.61 5.37 -16.75
CA TRP A 274 13.36 5.45 -17.49
C TRP A 274 12.85 6.87 -17.66
N THR A 275 13.15 7.73 -16.69
CA THR A 275 12.86 9.16 -16.77
C THR A 275 13.91 9.91 -17.59
N GLY A 276 14.97 9.24 -18.04
CA GLY A 276 16.17 9.88 -18.59
C GLY A 276 16.89 10.76 -17.56
N GLY A 277 16.50 10.64 -16.28
CA GLY A 277 17.08 11.35 -15.17
C GLY A 277 18.38 10.69 -14.73
N GLN A 278 19.28 11.49 -14.16
CA GLN A 278 20.42 10.95 -13.44
C GLN A 278 19.96 10.46 -12.06
N VAL A 279 20.54 9.37 -11.57
CA VAL A 279 20.42 8.98 -10.16
C VAL A 279 20.86 10.18 -9.32
N PRO A 280 20.08 10.60 -8.32
CA PRO A 280 20.43 11.74 -7.49
C PRO A 280 21.85 11.61 -6.94
N ASP A 281 22.61 12.68 -7.09
CA ASP A 281 23.93 12.84 -6.46
C ASP A 281 24.97 11.76 -6.83
N GLY A 282 24.71 10.94 -7.87
CA GLY A 282 25.62 9.87 -8.29
C GLY A 282 25.85 8.79 -7.23
N VAL A 283 24.97 8.68 -6.24
CA VAL A 283 25.11 7.71 -5.15
C VAL A 283 24.93 6.29 -5.71
N PRO A 284 25.92 5.40 -5.55
CA PRO A 284 25.80 4.04 -6.06
C PRO A 284 24.73 3.26 -5.27
N PRO A 285 23.98 2.35 -5.91
CA PRO A 285 22.97 1.52 -5.25
C PRO A 285 23.45 0.81 -3.98
N GLU A 286 24.73 0.41 -3.94
CA GLU A 286 25.36 -0.22 -2.78
C GLU A 286 25.44 0.71 -1.56
N ALA A 287 25.70 2.01 -1.78
CA ALA A 287 25.73 3.00 -0.72
C ALA A 287 24.31 3.27 -0.19
N ILE A 288 23.30 3.29 -1.06
CA ILE A 288 21.89 3.41 -0.66
C ILE A 288 21.49 2.24 0.26
N LEU A 289 21.86 1.01 -0.11
CA LEU A 289 21.61 -0.17 0.71
C LEU A 289 22.37 -0.11 2.05
N ALA A 290 23.63 0.34 2.03
CA ALA A 290 24.45 0.47 3.24
C ALA A 290 23.86 1.49 4.21
N ASP A 291 23.42 2.66 3.71
CA ASP A 291 22.74 3.69 4.49
C ASP A 291 21.46 3.15 5.14
N TRP A 292 20.64 2.40 4.37
CA TRP A 292 19.43 1.77 4.91
C TRP A 292 19.77 0.75 6.01
N LEU A 293 20.73 -0.15 5.77
CA LEU A 293 21.16 -1.17 6.73
C LEU A 293 21.72 -0.56 8.03
N ALA A 294 22.35 0.61 7.95
CA ALA A 294 22.86 1.33 9.12
C ALA A 294 21.74 2.00 9.93
N ALA A 295 20.60 2.32 9.29
CA ALA A 295 19.49 3.03 9.90
C ALA A 295 18.41 2.11 10.50
N VAL A 296 18.25 0.90 9.96
CA VAL A 296 17.22 -0.04 10.43
C VAL A 296 17.66 -0.88 11.63
N PRO A 297 16.71 -1.38 12.46
CA PRO A 297 17.03 -2.30 13.55
C PRO A 297 17.72 -3.57 13.03
N PRO A 298 18.60 -4.24 13.81
CA PRO A 298 19.26 -5.47 13.36
C PRO A 298 18.28 -6.55 12.89
N LEU A 299 18.70 -7.37 11.92
CA LEU A 299 17.87 -8.43 11.31
C LEU A 299 17.19 -9.34 12.34
N GLU A 300 17.87 -9.71 13.43
CA GLU A 300 17.29 -10.54 14.50
C GLU A 300 16.14 -9.84 15.25
N ALA A 301 16.24 -8.52 15.46
CA ALA A 301 15.15 -7.75 16.05
C ALA A 301 13.94 -7.69 15.11
N VAL A 302 14.17 -7.61 13.79
CA VAL A 302 13.09 -7.64 12.79
C VAL A 302 12.43 -9.01 12.67
N ARG A 303 13.20 -10.10 12.82
CA ARG A 303 12.63 -11.46 12.90
C ARG A 303 11.64 -11.59 14.05
N ALA A 304 11.86 -10.90 15.17
CA ALA A 304 10.92 -10.90 16.29
C ALA A 304 9.58 -10.21 15.99
N LEU A 305 9.46 -9.48 14.86
CA LEU A 305 8.20 -8.89 14.37
C LEU A 305 7.41 -9.84 13.46
N CYS A 306 8.01 -10.95 13.03
CA CYS A 306 7.39 -11.90 12.11
C CYS A 306 6.49 -12.90 12.84
N ASP A 307 5.45 -13.39 12.14
CA ASP A 307 4.63 -14.55 12.54
C ASP A 307 4.11 -14.51 13.98
N ARG A 308 3.57 -13.37 14.38
CA ARG A 308 2.89 -13.20 15.66
C ARG A 308 1.93 -12.03 15.61
N ARG A 309 1.03 -11.96 16.59
CA ARG A 309 0.29 -10.74 16.87
C ARG A 309 1.21 -9.67 17.47
N LEU A 310 1.06 -8.44 17.00
CA LEU A 310 1.84 -7.27 17.38
C LEU A 310 0.95 -6.22 18.05
N ASP A 311 1.54 -5.42 18.94
CA ASP A 311 0.95 -4.18 19.44
C ASP A 311 1.03 -3.06 18.38
N GLU A 312 0.40 -1.91 18.64
CA GLU A 312 0.38 -0.79 17.68
C GLU A 312 1.78 -0.29 17.27
N PRO A 313 2.72 0.00 18.21
CA PRO A 313 4.06 0.42 17.83
C PRO A 313 4.81 -0.59 16.96
N ARG A 314 4.76 -1.89 17.30
CA ARG A 314 5.43 -2.93 16.50
C ARG A 314 4.75 -3.16 15.16
N THR A 315 3.44 -2.99 15.08
CA THR A 315 2.71 -3.08 13.81
C THR A 315 3.10 -1.94 12.88
N ARG A 316 3.22 -0.71 13.39
CA ARG A 316 3.76 0.43 12.65
C ARG A 316 5.15 0.13 12.11
N GLN A 317 6.03 -0.36 12.98
CA GLN A 317 7.40 -0.72 12.60
C GLN A 317 7.42 -1.81 11.51
N ALA A 318 6.63 -2.87 11.66
CA ALA A 318 6.54 -3.95 10.69
C ALA A 318 5.96 -3.47 9.35
N ARG A 319 4.98 -2.56 9.36
CA ARG A 319 4.43 -1.90 8.17
C ARG A 319 5.48 -1.09 7.44
N VAL A 320 6.16 -0.18 8.14
CA VAL A 320 7.23 0.64 7.58
C VAL A 320 8.32 -0.25 6.96
N LEU A 321 8.81 -1.25 7.70
CA LEU A 321 9.82 -2.18 7.18
C LEU A 321 9.34 -2.95 5.94
N ARG A 322 8.08 -3.39 5.92
CA ARG A 322 7.53 -4.11 4.77
C ARG A 322 7.49 -3.23 3.51
N ASP A 323 7.06 -1.98 3.66
CA ASP A 323 6.98 -1.01 2.56
C ASP A 323 8.39 -0.62 2.07
N GLN A 324 9.34 -0.44 2.99
CA GLN A 324 10.76 -0.18 2.66
C GLN A 324 11.39 -1.36 1.92
N LEU A 325 11.18 -2.60 2.37
CA LEU A 325 11.69 -3.80 1.70
C LEU A 325 11.09 -3.98 0.32
N HIS A 326 9.82 -3.61 0.13
CA HIS A 326 9.20 -3.58 -1.18
C HIS A 326 9.91 -2.59 -2.12
N ALA A 327 10.17 -1.37 -1.66
CA ALA A 327 10.89 -0.37 -2.46
C ALA A 327 12.35 -0.78 -2.75
N LEU A 328 13.06 -1.37 -1.79
CA LEU A 328 14.45 -1.82 -1.96
C LEU A 328 14.58 -3.03 -2.90
N ALA A 329 13.52 -3.83 -3.07
CA ALA A 329 13.53 -4.94 -4.02
C ALA A 329 13.79 -4.47 -5.46
N ASP A 330 13.39 -3.24 -5.81
CA ASP A 330 13.63 -2.64 -7.11
C ASP A 330 15.13 -2.35 -7.37
N LEU A 331 15.97 -2.33 -6.33
CA LEU A 331 17.42 -2.18 -6.49
C LEU A 331 18.12 -3.46 -6.93
N LEU A 332 17.51 -4.64 -6.77
CA LEU A 332 18.16 -5.93 -7.04
C LEU A 332 18.88 -6.03 -8.40
N PRO A 333 18.33 -5.53 -9.52
CA PRO A 333 19.00 -5.61 -10.82
C PRO A 333 20.28 -4.75 -10.92
N MET A 334 20.45 -3.77 -10.02
CA MET A 334 21.54 -2.79 -10.06
C MET A 334 22.64 -3.08 -9.02
N LEU A 335 22.38 -3.97 -8.07
CA LEU A 335 23.30 -4.29 -6.98
C LEU A 335 24.34 -5.33 -7.39
N ASP A 336 25.56 -5.20 -6.86
CA ASP A 336 26.56 -6.26 -6.94
C ASP A 336 26.15 -7.56 -6.19
N ARG A 337 26.86 -8.67 -6.47
CA ARG A 337 26.54 -9.99 -5.87
C ARG A 337 26.60 -9.97 -4.34
N ARG A 338 27.50 -9.18 -3.75
CA ARG A 338 27.66 -9.08 -2.30
C ARG A 338 26.46 -8.39 -1.67
N SER A 339 26.01 -7.28 -2.25
CA SER A 339 24.89 -6.48 -1.78
C SER A 339 23.56 -7.21 -1.96
N VAL A 340 23.40 -7.97 -3.06
CA VAL A 340 22.27 -8.90 -3.22
C VAL A 340 22.25 -9.95 -2.10
N ALA A 341 23.41 -10.51 -1.72
CA ALA A 341 23.49 -11.47 -0.62
C ALA A 341 23.16 -10.85 0.74
N LEU A 342 23.46 -9.55 0.94
CA LEU A 342 23.09 -8.82 2.15
C LEU A 342 21.59 -8.49 2.21
N LEU A 343 20.96 -8.11 1.09
CA LEU A 343 19.54 -7.73 1.05
C LEU A 343 18.60 -8.94 1.08
N ARG A 344 19.01 -10.08 0.52
CA ARG A 344 18.15 -11.27 0.38
C ARG A 344 17.51 -11.77 1.69
N PRO A 345 18.24 -11.95 2.81
CA PRO A 345 17.64 -12.38 4.07
C PRO A 345 16.54 -11.44 4.58
N TRP A 346 16.61 -10.15 4.22
CA TRP A 346 15.58 -9.19 4.58
C TRP A 346 14.33 -9.32 3.71
N LEU A 347 14.50 -9.50 2.40
CA LEU A 347 13.39 -9.72 1.48
C LEU A 347 12.61 -11.00 1.83
N GLU A 348 13.29 -12.03 2.35
CA GLU A 348 12.65 -13.24 2.87
C GLU A 348 11.74 -12.99 4.10
N LEU A 349 11.99 -11.94 4.88
CA LEU A 349 11.12 -11.56 6.01
C LEU A 349 9.89 -10.80 5.57
N ARG A 350 9.94 -10.08 4.44
CA ARG A 350 8.85 -9.22 3.96
C ARG A 350 7.46 -9.89 3.98
N PRO A 351 7.23 -11.10 3.42
CA PRO A 351 5.93 -11.77 3.47
C PRO A 351 5.49 -12.21 4.88
N ARG A 352 6.41 -12.30 5.83
CA ARG A 352 6.16 -12.74 7.21
C ARG A 352 5.83 -11.57 8.13
N LEU A 353 6.25 -10.36 7.77
CA LEU A 353 5.80 -9.12 8.42
C LEU A 353 4.29 -8.98 8.22
N LEU A 354 3.58 -8.76 9.32
CA LEU A 354 2.12 -8.56 9.34
C LEU A 354 1.31 -9.79 8.88
N SER A 355 1.91 -10.98 8.87
CA SER A 355 1.20 -12.22 8.51
C SER A 355 0.10 -12.60 9.52
N GLY A 356 0.21 -12.10 10.76
CA GLY A 356 -0.72 -12.32 11.85
C GLY A 356 -0.93 -13.79 12.21
N ARG A 357 0.03 -14.68 11.89
CA ARG A 357 -0.03 -16.08 12.31
C ARG A 357 0.29 -16.16 13.79
N ASP A 358 -0.67 -16.54 14.63
CA ASP A 358 -0.31 -17.16 15.89
C ASP A 358 0.19 -18.58 15.56
N VAL A 359 1.49 -18.83 15.77
CA VAL A 359 2.17 -20.12 15.47
C VAL A 359 1.67 -21.29 16.35
N SER A 360 0.48 -21.16 16.95
CA SER A 360 -0.21 -22.26 17.63
C SER A 360 -0.80 -23.29 16.65
N ALA A 361 -0.98 -22.93 15.38
CA ALA A 361 -1.26 -23.90 14.32
C ALA A 361 0.07 -24.32 13.66
N ALA A 362 0.33 -25.62 13.65
CA ALA A 362 1.55 -26.28 13.18
C ALA A 362 2.13 -25.66 11.88
N PRO A 363 3.48 -25.67 11.71
CA PRO A 363 4.10 -25.13 10.52
C PRO A 363 3.55 -25.85 9.27
N PRO A 364 3.34 -25.13 8.15
CA PRO A 364 3.11 -25.79 6.88
C PRO A 364 4.31 -26.69 6.61
N GLY A 365 4.05 -27.97 6.30
CA GLY A 365 5.09 -28.93 5.94
C GLY A 365 5.97 -28.40 4.80
N PRO A 366 7.19 -28.95 4.62
CA PRO A 366 8.10 -28.48 3.60
C PRO A 366 7.43 -28.53 2.23
N ILE A 367 7.40 -27.38 1.55
CA ILE A 367 7.00 -27.26 0.15
C ILE A 367 7.99 -28.10 -0.66
N THR A 368 7.61 -29.33 -0.94
CA THR A 368 8.28 -30.23 -1.87
C THR A 368 7.46 -30.19 -3.15
N GLY A 369 7.89 -29.34 -4.08
CA GLY A 369 7.15 -29.09 -5.31
C GLY A 369 7.93 -28.26 -6.32
N LEU A 370 9.21 -28.58 -6.52
CA LEU A 370 10.04 -28.00 -7.58
C LEU A 370 10.60 -29.07 -8.54
N GLU A 371 9.87 -30.17 -8.71
CA GLU A 371 10.18 -31.18 -9.73
C GLU A 371 8.92 -31.52 -10.53
N THR A 372 8.75 -30.88 -11.69
CA THR A 372 8.48 -31.51 -12.99
C THR A 372 7.86 -30.53 -13.98
N LEU A 373 8.70 -29.86 -14.78
CA LEU A 373 8.36 -29.50 -16.17
C LEU A 373 9.65 -29.48 -17.01
N ARG A 374 10.26 -30.66 -17.21
CA ARG A 374 11.09 -30.92 -18.39
C ARG A 374 10.18 -31.54 -19.46
N ALA A 375 9.42 -30.70 -20.15
CA ALA A 375 8.73 -31.11 -21.38
C ALA A 375 9.61 -30.75 -22.58
N GLY A 376 10.04 -31.77 -23.33
CA GLY A 376 10.88 -31.63 -24.51
C GLY A 376 10.17 -30.98 -25.71
N PRO A 377 10.92 -30.59 -26.76
CA PRO A 377 10.43 -29.77 -27.88
C PRO A 377 9.25 -30.36 -28.67
N GLU A 378 8.99 -31.66 -28.56
CA GLU A 378 7.96 -32.34 -29.36
C GLU A 378 6.53 -32.15 -28.82
N GLN A 379 6.33 -31.86 -27.53
CA GLN A 379 4.99 -31.60 -26.98
C GLN A 379 4.42 -30.22 -27.35
N ARG A 380 5.25 -29.29 -27.87
CA ARG A 380 4.78 -27.98 -28.34
C ARG A 380 4.07 -28.02 -29.71
N ARG A 381 4.26 -29.08 -30.52
CA ARG A 381 3.63 -29.17 -31.85
C ARG A 381 2.19 -29.70 -31.83
N SER A 382 1.75 -30.40 -30.78
CA SER A 382 0.38 -30.91 -30.69
C SER A 382 -0.65 -29.87 -30.25
N LEU A 383 -0.24 -28.77 -29.62
CA LEU A 383 -1.14 -27.73 -29.11
C LEU A 383 -1.50 -26.66 -30.16
N LEU A 384 -0.63 -26.44 -31.15
CA LEU A 384 -0.90 -25.48 -32.25
C LEU A 384 -1.72 -26.08 -33.40
N GLY A 385 -1.87 -27.41 -33.46
CA GLY A 385 -2.70 -28.08 -34.48
C GLY A 385 -4.21 -28.05 -34.23
N ARG A 386 -4.66 -27.74 -33.00
CA ARG A 386 -6.09 -27.73 -32.64
C ARG A 386 -6.75 -26.35 -32.68
N LEU A 387 -5.98 -25.28 -32.97
CA LEU A 387 -6.49 -23.90 -33.04
C LEU A 387 -6.72 -23.38 -34.48
N ARG A 388 -6.57 -24.21 -35.52
CA ARG A 388 -6.87 -23.84 -36.92
C ARG A 388 -8.16 -24.48 -37.50
N GLY A 389 -9.00 -25.06 -36.65
CA GLY A 389 -10.21 -25.79 -37.07
C GLY A 389 -11.55 -25.18 -36.68
N ALA A 390 -11.60 -23.90 -36.27
CA ALA A 390 -12.84 -23.24 -35.87
C ALA A 390 -12.96 -21.84 -36.50
N SER A 391 -13.09 -21.82 -37.82
CA SER A 391 -13.68 -20.71 -38.57
C SER A 391 -14.29 -21.30 -39.84
N ARG A 392 -15.58 -21.60 -39.75
CA ARG A 392 -16.53 -21.61 -40.86
C ARG A 392 -17.76 -20.88 -40.39
#